data_AF-A0A2E5IKK9-F1
#
_entry.id   AF-A0A2E5IKK9-F1
#
_cell.length_a   1.000
_cell.length_b   1.000
_cell.length_c   1.000
_cell.angle_alpha   90.00
_cell.angle_beta   90.00
_cell.angle_gamma   90.00
#
_symmetry.space_group_name_H-M   'P 1'
#
loop_
_entity.id
_entity.type
_entity.pdbx_description
1 polymer ?
#
loop_
_entity_poly.entity_id
_entity_poly.type
_entity_poly.pdbx_seq_one_letter_code
_entity_poly.pdbx_strand_id
1 'polypeptide(L)'
;WIAESSGYSPISRLYLIFMEPESQKEFASSSSAISEMGMALGFKSNIIEVERRPEKLIPPILDLVHSVSKMKIPPEGRNRCRDCVRLDEMIVQMTYGITNDTNQ
;
A
#
# COMPACT_ATOMS: atom_id res chain seq x y z
N TRP A 1 3.95 19.50 -6.45
CA TRP A 1 3.80 18.10 -5.97
C TRP A 1 5.12 17.58 -5.42
N ILE A 2 5.13 16.61 -4.46
CA ILE A 2 6.37 16.09 -3.84
C ILE A 2 7.39 15.60 -4.90
N ALA A 3 6.90 14.96 -5.97
CA ALA A 3 7.73 14.53 -7.10
C ALA A 3 8.42 15.71 -7.80
N GLU A 4 7.66 16.75 -8.16
CA GLU A 4 8.19 17.96 -8.83
C GLU A 4 9.18 18.71 -7.94
N SER A 5 8.88 18.85 -6.64
CA SER A 5 9.81 19.48 -5.68
C SER A 5 11.10 18.67 -5.48
N SER A 6 11.10 17.41 -5.91
CA SER A 6 12.26 16.52 -5.87
C SER A 6 12.92 16.33 -7.25
N GLY A 7 12.52 17.11 -8.27
CA GLY A 7 13.06 17.05 -9.62
C GLY A 7 12.54 15.88 -10.48
N TYR A 8 11.55 15.15 -10.01
CA TYR A 8 10.92 14.05 -10.75
C TYR A 8 9.66 14.52 -11.46
N SER A 9 9.41 13.94 -12.64
CA SER A 9 8.13 14.12 -13.32
C SER A 9 6.99 13.54 -12.47
N PRO A 10 5.81 14.19 -12.42
CA PRO A 10 4.64 13.61 -11.78
C PRO A 10 4.32 12.22 -12.33
N ILE A 11 3.95 11.29 -11.45
CA ILE A 11 3.39 10.01 -11.87
C ILE A 11 2.18 10.31 -12.76
N SER A 12 2.14 9.77 -13.98
CA SER A 12 1.09 10.08 -14.96
C SER A 12 0.03 8.97 -15.06
N ARG A 13 0.39 7.73 -14.73
CA ARG A 13 -0.49 6.55 -14.81
C ARG A 13 -0.29 5.61 -13.63
N LEU A 14 -1.36 4.92 -13.24
CA LEU A 14 -1.34 3.87 -12.22
C LEU A 14 -2.00 2.63 -12.81
N TYR A 15 -1.43 1.46 -12.57
CA TYR A 15 -1.98 0.19 -13.06
C TYR A 15 -2.09 -0.81 -11.91
N LEU A 16 -3.22 -1.52 -11.86
CA LEU A 16 -3.40 -2.71 -11.05
C LEU A 16 -3.10 -3.93 -11.92
N ILE A 17 -2.06 -4.68 -11.53
CA ILE A 17 -1.67 -5.91 -12.21
C ILE A 17 -1.95 -7.08 -11.26
N PHE A 18 -2.76 -8.03 -11.72
CA PHE A 18 -3.05 -9.25 -10.97
C PHE A 18 -3.20 -10.42 -11.92
N MET A 19 -3.05 -11.63 -11.39
CA MET A 19 -3.17 -12.86 -12.16
C MET A 19 -4.35 -13.66 -11.63
N GLU A 20 -5.17 -14.18 -12.54
CA GLU A 20 -6.26 -15.10 -12.21
C GLU A 20 -6.10 -16.41 -12.98
N PRO A 21 -6.48 -17.55 -12.40
CA PRO A 21 -6.47 -18.81 -13.12
C PRO A 21 -7.42 -18.75 -14.32
N GLU A 22 -7.02 -19.33 -15.44
CA GLU A 22 -7.86 -19.51 -16.61
C GLU A 22 -8.94 -20.55 -16.31
N SER A 23 -10.10 -20.08 -15.86
CA SER A 23 -11.26 -20.92 -15.52
C SER A 23 -12.24 -21.10 -16.67
N GLN A 24 -11.87 -20.70 -17.89
CA GLN A 24 -12.73 -20.83 -19.06
C GLN A 24 -12.83 -22.30 -19.50
N LYS A 25 -14.00 -22.71 -19.98
CA LYS A 25 -14.28 -24.10 -20.36
C LYS A 25 -13.36 -24.57 -21.49
N GLU A 26 -12.98 -23.65 -22.36
CA GLU A 26 -12.07 -23.82 -23.48
C GLU A 26 -10.66 -24.19 -23.00
N PHE A 27 -10.15 -23.49 -21.97
CA PHE A 27 -8.87 -23.82 -21.35
C PHE A 27 -8.94 -25.18 -20.66
N ALA A 28 -9.99 -25.42 -19.85
CA ALA A 28 -10.16 -26.69 -19.14
C ALA A 28 -10.29 -27.91 -20.07
N SER A 29 -10.76 -27.71 -21.30
CA SER A 29 -10.87 -28.75 -22.32
C SER A 29 -9.61 -28.90 -23.19
N SER A 30 -8.60 -28.06 -22.98
CA SER A 30 -7.35 -28.10 -23.75
C SER A 30 -6.43 -29.22 -23.30
N SER A 31 -5.63 -29.77 -24.22
CA SER A 31 -4.59 -30.75 -23.88
C SER A 31 -3.50 -30.19 -22.96
N SER A 32 -3.42 -28.87 -22.87
CA SER A 32 -2.51 -28.13 -21.99
C SER A 32 -3.01 -27.93 -20.56
N ALA A 33 -4.27 -28.27 -20.24
CA ALA A 33 -4.82 -28.16 -18.89
C ALA A 33 -4.37 -29.28 -17.94
N ILE A 34 -3.77 -30.35 -18.48
CA ILE A 34 -3.26 -31.49 -17.73
C ILE A 34 -1.81 -31.73 -18.16
N SER A 35 -0.92 -31.85 -17.17
CA SER A 35 0.48 -32.22 -17.35
C SER A 35 0.79 -33.52 -16.61
N GLU A 36 1.98 -34.09 -16.82
CA GLU A 36 2.44 -35.27 -16.09
C GLU A 36 2.49 -35.06 -14.56
N MET A 37 2.58 -33.81 -14.09
CA MET A 37 2.57 -33.45 -12.66
C MET A 37 1.16 -33.13 -12.09
N GLY A 38 0.10 -33.19 -12.90
CA GLY A 38 -1.28 -32.88 -12.49
C GLY A 38 -1.90 -31.72 -13.29
N MET A 39 -2.87 -31.02 -12.67
CA MET A 39 -3.58 -29.91 -13.33
C MET A 39 -2.62 -28.74 -13.59
N ALA A 40 -2.50 -28.34 -14.86
CA ALA A 40 -1.78 -27.15 -15.25
C ALA A 40 -2.76 -25.97 -15.26
N LEU A 41 -2.64 -25.09 -14.26
CA LEU A 41 -3.42 -23.86 -14.18
C LEU A 41 -2.73 -22.78 -15.00
N GLY A 42 -3.29 -22.46 -16.16
CA GLY A 42 -2.92 -21.24 -16.88
C GLY A 42 -3.28 -20.03 -16.02
N PHE A 43 -2.42 -19.03 -15.96
CA PHE A 43 -2.75 -17.76 -15.30
C PHE A 43 -2.78 -16.65 -16.33
N LYS A 44 -3.90 -15.93 -16.38
CA LYS A 44 -4.05 -14.76 -17.21
C LYS A 44 -3.66 -13.53 -16.41
N SER A 45 -2.76 -12.71 -16.97
CA SER A 45 -2.46 -11.39 -16.42
C SER A 45 -3.57 -10.40 -16.79
N ASN A 46 -4.15 -9.76 -15.78
CA ASN A 46 -5.05 -8.64 -15.93
C ASN A 46 -4.28 -7.35 -15.61
N ILE A 47 -4.28 -6.41 -16.55
CA ILE A 47 -3.67 -5.09 -16.40
C ILE A 47 -4.80 -4.07 -16.50
N ILE A 48 -5.14 -3.43 -15.38
CA ILE A 48 -6.22 -2.46 -15.30
C ILE A 48 -5.62 -1.09 -15.02
N GLU A 49 -5.87 -0.13 -15.90
CA GLU A 49 -5.51 1.27 -15.63
C GLU A 49 -6.42 1.83 -14.53
N VAL A 50 -5.81 2.45 -13.53
CA VAL A 50 -6.49 3.00 -12.36
C VAL A 50 -6.53 4.52 -12.47
N GLU A 51 -7.73 5.08 -12.35
CA GLU A 51 -7.93 6.53 -12.32
C GLU A 51 -7.32 7.14 -11.06
N ARG A 52 -6.35 8.04 -11.22
CA ARG A 52 -5.53 8.56 -10.11
C ARG A 52 -6.26 9.55 -9.19
N ARG A 53 -7.37 10.16 -9.64
CA ARG A 53 -8.19 11.18 -8.94
C ARG A 53 -7.45 12.09 -7.93
N PRO A 54 -6.25 12.61 -8.24
CA PRO A 54 -5.44 13.31 -7.24
C PRO A 54 -6.13 14.56 -6.71
N GLU A 55 -6.84 15.30 -7.57
CA GLU A 55 -7.57 16.51 -7.24
C GLU A 55 -8.75 16.27 -6.30
N LYS A 56 -9.25 15.02 -6.23
CA LYS A 56 -10.36 14.64 -5.34
C LYS A 56 -9.88 13.97 -4.05
N LEU A 57 -8.83 13.17 -4.12
CA LEU A 57 -8.37 12.36 -2.98
C LEU A 57 -7.39 13.13 -2.09
N ILE A 58 -6.50 13.93 -2.67
CA ILE A 58 -5.38 14.52 -1.92
C ILE A 58 -5.79 15.73 -1.10
N PRO A 59 -6.58 16.71 -1.60
CA PRO A 59 -6.95 17.86 -0.80
C PRO A 59 -7.63 17.49 0.53
N PRO A 60 -8.65 16.60 0.57
CA PRO A 60 -9.29 16.22 1.84
C PRO A 60 -8.35 15.51 2.81
N ILE A 61 -7.39 14.72 2.31
CA ILE A 61 -6.39 14.06 3.15
C ILE A 61 -5.42 15.10 3.74
N LEU A 62 -4.97 16.06 2.94
CA LEU A 62 -4.10 17.14 3.43
C LEU A 62 -4.82 18.03 4.45
N ASP A 63 -6.11 18.31 4.24
CA ASP A 63 -6.93 19.04 5.20
C ASP A 63 -7.02 18.30 6.54
N LEU A 64 -7.20 16.97 6.50
CA LEU A 64 -7.20 16.13 7.70
C LEU A 64 -5.84 16.14 8.39
N VAL A 65 -4.74 15.97 7.66
CA VAL A 65 -3.37 16.03 8.21
C VAL A 65 -3.12 17.37 8.88
N HIS A 66 -3.52 18.47 8.25
CA HIS A 66 -3.37 19.81 8.79
C HIS A 66 -4.29 20.07 9.99
N SER A 67 -5.49 19.48 10.02
CA SER A 67 -6.36 19.52 11.19
C SER A 67 -5.72 18.81 12.39
N VAL A 68 -5.17 17.61 12.18
CA VAL A 68 -4.49 16.82 13.20
C VAL A 68 -3.22 17.51 13.69
N SER A 69 -2.42 18.10 12.79
CA SER A 69 -1.17 18.78 13.17
C SER A 69 -1.37 20.02 14.03
N LYS A 70 -2.57 20.62 13.99
CA LYS A 70 -2.96 21.76 14.82
C LYS A 70 -3.53 21.37 16.18
N MET A 71 -3.78 20.09 16.43
CA MET A 71 -4.31 19.64 17.71
C MET A 71 -3.24 19.78 18.80
N LYS A 72 -3.63 20.32 19.96
CA LYS A 72 -2.74 20.37 21.13
C LYS A 72 -2.52 19.00 21.76
N ILE A 73 -3.48 18.09 21.57
CA ILE A 73 -3.49 16.74 22.12
C ILE A 73 -3.74 15.82 20.93
N PRO A 74 -2.96 14.75 20.75
CA PRO A 74 -3.18 13.80 19.65
C PRO A 74 -4.57 13.16 19.75
N PRO A 75 -5.18 12.77 18.61
CA PRO A 75 -6.45 12.06 18.62
C PRO A 75 -6.32 10.71 19.31
N GLU A 76 -7.41 10.20 19.88
CA GLU A 76 -7.42 8.87 20.47
C GLU A 76 -7.12 7.80 19.42
N GLY A 77 -6.11 6.97 19.70
CA GLY A 77 -5.79 5.82 18.88
C GLY A 77 -6.91 4.78 18.90
N ARG A 78 -7.08 4.03 17.80
CA ARG A 78 -8.00 2.89 17.79
C ARG A 78 -7.50 1.79 18.74
N ASN A 79 -8.44 1.03 19.29
CA ASN A 79 -8.11 -0.13 20.12
C ASN A 79 -7.18 -1.10 19.37
N ARG A 80 -6.04 -1.46 20.00
CA ARG A 80 -4.99 -2.33 19.43
C ARG A 80 -4.39 -1.83 18.11
N CYS A 81 -4.31 -0.52 17.94
CA CYS A 81 -3.67 0.11 16.78
C CYS A 81 -2.15 -0.12 16.79
N ARG A 82 -1.67 -1.08 15.98
CA ARG A 82 -0.23 -1.39 15.87
C ARG A 82 0.60 -0.21 15.37
N ASP A 83 0.03 0.58 14.46
CA ASP A 83 0.75 1.72 13.89
C ASP A 83 0.85 2.88 14.89
N CYS A 84 -0.12 3.02 15.79
CA CYS A 84 -0.07 4.00 16.88
C CYS A 84 1.07 3.66 17.85
N VAL A 85 1.20 2.38 18.24
CA VAL A 85 2.30 1.90 19.09
C VAL A 85 3.66 2.16 18.44
N ARG A 86 3.82 1.83 17.14
CA ARG A 86 5.06 2.09 16.41
C ARG A 86 5.40 3.58 16.31
N LEU A 87 4.38 4.42 16.12
CA LEU A 87 4.57 5.87 16.07
C LEU A 87 5.03 6.40 17.43
N ASP A 88 4.43 5.94 18.52
CA ASP A 88 4.83 6.31 19.87
C ASP A 88 6.28 5.87 20.16
N GLU A 89 6.64 4.64 19.83
CA GLU A 89 8.01 4.12 19.92
C GLU A 89 8.99 4.99 19.12
N MET A 90 8.65 5.34 17.88
CA MET A 90 9.47 6.19 17.03
C MET A 90 9.66 7.59 17.61
N ILE A 91 8.60 8.21 18.14
CA ILE A 91 8.66 9.53 18.78
C ILE A 91 9.57 9.49 20.01
N VAL A 92 9.47 8.46 20.84
CA VAL A 92 10.36 8.25 22.00
C VAL A 92 11.82 8.14 21.54
N GLN A 93 12.12 7.30 20.54
CA GLN A 93 13.47 7.14 20.01
C GLN A 93 14.05 8.43 19.42
N MET A 94 13.23 9.21 18.70
CA MET A 94 13.67 10.49 18.13
C MET A 94 13.93 11.55 19.20
N THR A 95 13.16 11.54 20.29
CA THR A 95 13.24 12.56 21.35
C THR A 95 14.39 12.28 22.31
N TYR A 96 14.62 11.01 22.66
CA TYR A 96 15.59 10.62 23.69
C TYR A 96 16.82 9.92 23.12
N GLY A 97 16.88 9.69 21.80
CA GLY A 97 17.89 8.87 21.15
C GLY A 97 17.57 7.36 21.26
N ILE A 98 18.32 6.54 20.52
CA ILE A 98 18.26 5.08 20.70
C ILE A 98 18.88 4.76 22.05
N THR A 99 18.08 4.45 23.05
CA THR A 99 18.56 3.78 24.26
C THR A 99 18.88 2.36 23.87
N ASN A 100 20.14 2.12 23.50
CA ASN A 100 20.71 0.78 23.57
C ASN A 100 20.72 0.40 25.05
N ASP A 101 19.63 -0.19 25.53
CA ASP A 101 19.68 -1.03 26.73
C ASP A 101 20.51 -2.28 26.35
N THR A 102 21.80 -2.04 26.25
CA THR A 102 22.82 -3.06 26.40
C THR A 102 22.84 -3.35 27.89
N ASN A 103 21.94 -4.20 28.37
CA ASN A 103 22.02 -4.76 29.71
C ASN A 103 21.48 -6.20 29.70
N GLN A 104 22.45 -7.10 29.53
CA GLN A 104 22.67 -8.36 30.25
C GLN A 104 21.64 -9.49 30.14
#